data_AF-A0A538MW23-F1
#
_entry.id   AF-A0A538MW23-F1
#
_cell.length_a   1.000
_cell.length_b   1.000
_cell.length_c   1.000
_cell.angle_alpha   90.00
_cell.angle_beta   90.00
_cell.angle_gamma   90.00
#
_symmetry.space_group_name_H-M   'P 1'
#
loop_
_entity.id
_entity.type
_entity.pdbx_description
1 polymer ?
#
loop_
_entity_poly.entity_id
_entity_poly.type
_entity_poly.pdbx_seq_one_letter_code
_entity_poly.pdbx_strand_id
1 'polypeptide(L)'
;MVGEVERLSDGRVRLKVGTLYGVLDRLVADGLVGLDREEVAQGRLRRYFRLTEAGTRVLTAEAERLATNARLATGRLSAVRP
;
A
#
# COMPACT_ATOMS: atom_id res chain seq x y z
N MET A 1 0.05 -11.18 4.52
CA MET A 1 -0.64 -10.00 3.96
C MET A 1 -1.09 -9.03 5.04
N VAL A 2 -2.05 -9.34 5.93
CA VAL A 2 -2.39 -8.42 7.04
C VAL A 2 -1.20 -8.11 7.95
N GLY A 3 -0.51 -9.14 8.46
CA GLY A 3 0.70 -8.94 9.27
C GLY A 3 1.86 -8.29 8.52
N GLU A 4 1.85 -8.34 7.18
CA GLU A 4 2.87 -7.67 6.38
C GLU A 4 2.62 -6.16 6.31
N VAL A 5 1.36 -5.73 6.21
CA VAL A 5 0.99 -4.30 6.28
C VAL A 5 1.36 -3.73 7.65
N GLU A 6 1.06 -4.46 8.72
CA GLU A 6 1.42 -4.05 10.07
C GLU A 6 2.94 -3.92 10.22
N ARG A 7 3.71 -4.91 9.74
CA ARG A 7 5.17 -4.89 9.76
C ARG A 7 5.77 -3.74 8.95
N LEU A 8 5.34 -3.54 7.71
CA LEU A 8 5.84 -2.48 6.82
C LEU A 8 5.48 -1.07 7.32
N SER A 9 4.37 -0.95 8.02
CA SER A 9 3.94 0.33 8.61
C SER A 9 4.50 0.58 10.01
N ASP A 10 5.30 -0.33 10.56
CA ASP A 10 5.76 -0.29 11.95
C ASP A 10 4.59 -0.13 12.94
N GLY A 11 3.56 -0.96 12.77
CA GLY A 11 2.35 -0.97 13.61
C GLY A 11 1.39 0.20 13.41
N ARG A 12 1.76 1.24 12.64
CA ARG A 12 0.91 2.42 12.40
C ARG A 12 -0.38 2.09 11.65
N VAL A 13 -0.36 1.05 10.81
CA VAL A 13 -1.53 0.58 10.06
C VAL A 13 -1.86 -0.84 10.46
N ARG A 14 -3.05 -1.02 11.07
CA ARG A 14 -3.60 -2.34 11.42
C ARG A 14 -4.92 -2.53 10.70
N LEU A 15 -4.93 -3.43 9.73
CA LEU A 15 -6.13 -3.74 8.94
C LEU A 15 -6.76 -5.04 9.43
N LYS A 16 -8.09 -5.06 9.55
CA LYS A 16 -8.82 -6.32 9.66
C LYS A 16 -8.75 -7.05 8.31
N VAL A 17 -8.81 -8.38 8.33
CA VAL A 17 -8.77 -9.22 7.12
C VAL A 17 -9.82 -8.77 6.09
N GLY A 18 -11.07 -8.55 6.52
CA GLY A 18 -12.13 -8.08 5.62
C GLY A 18 -11.87 -6.71 5.00
N THR A 19 -11.28 -5.79 5.76
CA THR A 19 -10.89 -4.46 5.25
C THR A 19 -9.79 -4.56 4.21
N LEU A 20 -8.79 -5.44 4.43
CA LEU A 20 -7.72 -5.63 3.45
C LEU A 20 -8.27 -6.16 2.12
N TYR A 21 -9.13 -7.19 2.15
CA TYR A 21 -9.71 -7.72 0.93
C TYR A 21 -10.61 -6.69 0.23
N GLY A 22 -11.42 -5.93 0.97
CA GLY A 22 -12.22 -4.87 0.36
C GLY A 22 -11.40 -3.75 -0.29
N VAL A 23 -10.18 -3.48 0.21
CA VAL A 23 -9.25 -2.55 -0.45
C VAL A 23 -8.65 -3.17 -1.71
N LEU A 24 -8.21 -4.43 -1.65
CA LEU A 24 -7.65 -5.13 -2.81
C LEU A 24 -8.68 -5.28 -3.93
N ASP A 25 -9.92 -5.62 -3.61
CA ASP A 25 -11.00 -5.75 -4.59
C ASP A 25 -11.27 -4.41 -5.30
N ARG A 26 -11.23 -3.29 -4.57
CA ARG A 26 -11.36 -1.96 -5.16
C ARG A 26 -10.17 -1.63 -6.07
N LEU A 27 -8.94 -1.88 -5.62
CA LEU A 27 -7.74 -1.65 -6.44
C LEU A 27 -7.72 -2.50 -7.72
N VAL A 28 -8.32 -3.70 -7.67
CA VAL A 28 -8.53 -4.55 -8.84
C VAL A 28 -9.60 -3.96 -9.75
N ALA A 29 -10.74 -3.53 -9.20
CA ALA A 29 -11.79 -2.87 -9.98
C ALA A 29 -11.29 -1.59 -10.67
N ASP A 30 -10.39 -0.84 -10.02
CA ASP A 30 -9.76 0.36 -10.56
C ASP A 30 -8.61 0.06 -11.55
N GLY A 31 -8.26 -1.22 -11.75
CA GLY A 31 -7.20 -1.64 -12.66
C GLY A 31 -5.78 -1.30 -12.19
N LEU A 32 -5.60 -0.92 -10.93
CA LEU A 32 -4.29 -0.59 -10.33
C LEU A 32 -3.55 -1.84 -9.85
N VAL A 33 -4.31 -2.87 -9.47
CA VAL A 33 -3.78 -4.16 -9.04
C VAL A 33 -4.41 -5.27 -9.87
N GLY A 34 -3.66 -6.31 -10.16
CA GLY A 34 -4.16 -7.52 -10.84
C GLY A 34 -3.99 -8.75 -9.96
N LEU A 35 -4.85 -9.74 -10.17
CA LEU A 35 -4.62 -11.10 -9.66
C LEU A 35 -3.40 -11.69 -10.36
N ASP A 36 -2.42 -12.12 -9.58
CA ASP A 36 -1.20 -12.76 -10.07
C ASP A 36 -1.38 -14.28 -10.13
N ARG A 37 -1.80 -14.87 -9.01
CA ARG A 37 -2.08 -16.30 -8.90
C ARG A 37 -2.98 -16.60 -7.72
N GLU A 38 -3.56 -17.79 -7.75
CA GLU A 38 -4.27 -18.39 -6.63
C GLU A 38 -3.61 -19.70 -6.23
N GLU A 39 -3.48 -19.94 -4.93
CA GLU A 39 -2.95 -21.20 -4.41
C GLU A 39 -3.79 -21.66 -3.22
N VAL A 40 -3.90 -22.98 -3.02
CA VAL A 40 -4.46 -23.53 -1.79
C VAL A 40 -3.30 -23.84 -0.85
N ALA A 41 -3.20 -23.08 0.24
CA ALA A 41 -2.19 -23.31 1.28
C ALA A 41 -2.90 -23.59 2.60
N GLN A 42 -2.58 -24.74 3.21
CA GLN A 42 -3.19 -25.18 4.48
C GLN A 42 -4.74 -25.25 4.40
N GLY A 43 -5.27 -25.75 3.27
CA GLY A 43 -6.71 -25.89 3.06
C GLY A 43 -7.46 -24.56 2.85
N ARG A 44 -6.75 -23.44 2.66
CA ARG A 44 -7.35 -22.12 2.40
C ARG A 44 -6.84 -21.54 1.10
N LEU A 45 -7.77 -21.00 0.30
CA LEU A 45 -7.44 -20.26 -0.91
C LEU A 45 -6.71 -18.96 -0.53
N ARG A 46 -5.54 -18.75 -1.13
CA ARG A 46 -4.74 -17.53 -1.02
C ARG A 46 -4.61 -16.91 -2.40
N ARG A 47 -4.98 -15.63 -2.49
CA ARG A 47 -4.83 -14.81 -3.69
C ARG A 47 -3.59 -13.95 -3.57
N TYR A 48 -2.75 -13.99 -4.59
CA TYR A 48 -1.61 -13.10 -4.74
C TYR A 48 -1.95 -12.04 -5.76
N PHE A 49 -1.52 -10.83 -5.45
CA PHE A 49 -1.83 -9.65 -6.24
C PHE A 49 -0.52 -8.98 -6.63
N ARG A 50 -0.51 -8.37 -7.81
CA ARG A 50 0.62 -7.59 -8.33
C ARG A 50 0.15 -6.24 -8.81
N LEU A 51 1.03 -5.25 -8.80
CA LEU A 51 0.74 -3.97 -9.47
C LEU A 51 0.58 -4.20 -10.98
N THR A 52 -0.38 -3.50 -11.56
CA THR A 52 -0.43 -3.33 -13.02
C THR A 52 0.54 -2.23 -13.43
N GLU A 53 0.77 -2.04 -14.72
CA GLU A 53 1.58 -0.93 -15.20
C GLU A 53 0.97 0.44 -14.81
N ALA A 54 -0.36 0.55 -14.87
CA ALA A 54 -1.09 1.73 -14.40
C ALA A 54 -0.93 1.93 -12.89
N GLY A 55 -1.07 0.85 -12.10
CA GLY A 55 -0.85 0.88 -10.67
C GLY A 55 0.55 1.31 -10.27
N THR A 56 1.57 0.82 -10.99
CA THR A 56 2.96 1.23 -10.78
C THR A 56 3.11 2.74 -10.99
N ARG A 57 2.59 3.30 -12.09
CA ARG A 57 2.64 4.75 -12.33
C ARG A 57 1.96 5.56 -11.22
N VAL A 58 0.77 5.13 -10.80
CA VAL A 58 0.00 5.80 -9.73
C VAL A 58 0.75 5.75 -8.41
N LEU A 59 1.28 4.57 -8.04
CA LEU A 59 2.03 4.41 -6.79
C LEU A 59 3.33 5.22 -6.80
N THR A 60 4.05 5.28 -7.93
CA THR A 60 5.25 6.11 -8.08
C THR A 60 4.93 7.58 -7.86
N ALA A 61 3.91 8.11 -8.54
CA ALA A 61 3.52 9.51 -8.39
C ALA A 61 3.11 9.84 -6.94
N GLU A 62 2.39 8.95 -6.27
CA GLU A 62 1.99 9.16 -4.87
C GLU A 62 3.19 9.11 -3.92
N ALA A 63 4.13 8.19 -4.13
CA ALA A 63 5.36 8.12 -3.34
C ALA A 63 6.20 9.40 -3.47
N GLU A 64 6.36 9.92 -4.69
CA GLU A 64 7.06 11.18 -4.96
C GLU A 64 6.38 12.38 -4.29
N ARG A 65 5.04 12.41 -4.34
CA ARG A 65 4.24 13.45 -3.68
C ARG A 65 4.43 13.43 -2.16
N LEU A 66 4.35 12.26 -1.54
CA LEU A 66 4.57 12.09 -0.10
C LEU A 66 5.99 12.49 0.32
N ALA A 67 7.00 12.07 -0.45
CA ALA A 67 8.39 12.43 -0.19
C ALA A 67 8.63 13.94 -0.30
N THR A 68 8.02 14.59 -1.28
CA THR A 68 8.10 16.05 -1.45
C THR A 68 7.45 16.80 -0.29
N ASN A 69 6.26 16.37 0.12
CA ASN A 69 5.58 16.96 1.29
C ASN A 69 6.40 16.81 2.56
N ALA A 70 6.99 15.63 2.79
CA ALA A 70 7.85 15.39 3.94
C ALA A 70 9.07 16.33 3.95
N ARG A 71 9.77 16.48 2.81
CA ARG A 71 10.92 17.40 2.68
C ARG A 71 10.54 18.85 2.95
N LEU A 72 9.41 19.32 2.42
CA LEU A 72 8.95 20.70 2.64
C LEU A 72 8.58 20.94 4.11
N ALA A 73 7.91 19.98 4.75
CA ALA A 73 7.52 20.08 6.15
C ALA A 73 8.76 20.11 7.07
N THR A 74 9.71 19.20 6.86
CA THR A 74 10.93 19.13 7.69
C THR A 74 11.82 20.36 7.50
N GLY A 75 11.98 20.85 6.27
CA GLY A 75 12.75 22.07 5.99
C GLY A 75 12.14 23.33 6.62
N ARG A 76 10.81 23.43 6.69
CA ARG A 76 10.14 24.52 7.43
C ARG A 76 10.35 24.40 8.94
N LEU A 77 10.26 23.19 9.50
CA LEU A 77 10.47 22.96 10.93
C LEU A 77 11.90 23.32 11.37
N SER A 78 12.92 23.07 10.55
CA SER A 78 14.30 23.48 10.86
C SER A 78 14.51 25.00 10.83
N ALA A 79 13.76 25.72 9.99
CA ALA A 79 13.85 27.18 9.90
C ALA A 79 13.13 27.91 11.05
N VAL A 80 12.21 27.22 11.74
CA VAL A 80 11.42 27.77 12.86
C VAL A 80 12.06 27.48 14.23
N ARG A 81 13.03 26.56 14.31
CA ARG A 81 13.76 26.28 15.56
C ARG A 81 14.72 27.45 15.87
N PRO A 82 14.61 28.09 17.06
CA PRO A 82 15.48 29.19 17.47
C PRO A 82 16.93 28.74 17.70
#